data_AF-A0A8T6CGQ8-F1
#
_entry.id   AF-A0A8T6CGQ8-F1
#
_cell.length_a   1.000
_cell.length_b   1.000
_cell.length_c   1.000
_cell.angle_alpha   90.00
_cell.angle_beta   90.00
_cell.angle_gamma   90.00
#
_symmetry.space_group_name_H-M   'P 1'
#
loop_
_entity.id
_entity.type
_entity.pdbx_description
1 polymer ?
#
loop_
_entity_poly.entity_id
_entity_poly.type
_entity_poly.pdbx_seq_one_letter_code
_entity_poly.pdbx_strand_id
1 'polypeptide(L)'
;MTYFARRLLLLALAALLLAACGGDQHPAAVATAPASTPTATVTSTPTPMPPTPTPESTPKAAPFGVLDLSEPDVDRAYEDMRALVEDIGIRTAGTEEEREAAAYIAAQLREAGYVVQLEEFETSYRGDHSTLATVGEGPSMQALALAGSRNGTASGPLVHAGLGSPEAFRDTDVDGAIALLDRGLIPFRDKARAAQDAGAIGVVIVNSEPGLFGGTLGELAGVTIPVIGVRGQAREALRALAEDGTPVTVTADVGSRSLTSQNVVGRNGECRGYLGAHYDTVPYGPGANDNASGTALIIELARTHRAEGLCVIAFGAEEVGLHGSQAFVDAHDVS
;
A
#
# COMPACT_ATOMS: atom_id res chain seq x y z
N MET A 1 2.76 -58.05 27.40
CA MET A 1 2.00 -56.85 27.00
C MET A 1 2.98 -55.66 27.03
N THR A 2 4.05 -55.58 26.22
CA THR A 2 4.16 -55.34 24.75
C THR A 2 3.29 -54.18 24.29
N TYR A 3 3.76 -53.14 23.57
CA TYR A 3 5.09 -52.76 23.09
C TYR A 3 4.99 -51.32 22.55
N PHE A 4 6.06 -50.57 22.72
CA PHE A 4 6.46 -49.35 21.99
C PHE A 4 6.02 -49.29 20.50
N ALA A 5 5.51 -48.13 20.06
CA ALA A 5 5.50 -47.68 18.67
C ALA A 5 5.37 -46.14 18.65
N ARG A 6 6.12 -45.35 17.88
CA ARG A 6 7.15 -45.63 16.87
C ARG A 6 8.00 -44.36 16.72
N ARG A 7 9.32 -44.53 16.82
CA ARG A 7 10.37 -43.54 16.54
C ARG A 7 10.66 -43.48 15.03
N LEU A 8 11.14 -42.30 14.62
CA LEU A 8 12.17 -42.01 13.61
C LEU A 8 12.11 -42.76 12.26
N LEU A 9 12.03 -41.99 11.17
CA LEU A 9 12.76 -42.32 9.95
C LEU A 9 13.62 -41.12 9.54
N LEU A 10 14.91 -41.42 9.36
CA LEU A 10 16.03 -40.55 9.03
C LEU A 10 16.18 -40.39 7.50
N LEU A 11 16.54 -39.16 7.09
CA LEU A 11 17.60 -38.78 6.13
C LEU A 11 17.93 -39.68 4.92
N ALA A 12 17.85 -39.09 3.71
CA ALA A 12 18.91 -39.08 2.68
C ALA A 12 18.52 -38.07 1.56
N LEU A 13 19.15 -36.91 1.42
CA LEU A 13 20.42 -36.58 0.73
C LEU A 13 20.30 -36.39 -0.80
N ALA A 14 20.58 -35.13 -1.21
CA ALA A 14 21.31 -34.68 -2.41
C ALA A 14 20.81 -35.03 -3.83
N ALA A 15 20.64 -34.00 -4.69
CA ALA A 15 21.70 -33.59 -5.63
C ALA A 15 21.23 -32.44 -6.54
N LEU A 16 22.11 -31.44 -6.69
CA LEU A 16 22.14 -30.44 -7.76
C LEU A 16 22.11 -31.12 -9.14
N LEU A 17 21.46 -30.48 -10.11
CA LEU A 17 21.72 -30.69 -11.55
C LEU A 17 22.06 -29.34 -12.21
N LEU A 18 23.34 -29.19 -12.53
CA LEU A 18 23.88 -28.23 -13.48
C LEU A 18 23.84 -28.84 -14.90
N ALA A 19 23.41 -27.99 -15.85
CA ALA A 19 23.84 -27.82 -17.24
C ALA A 19 24.31 -29.00 -18.13
N ALA A 20 23.73 -29.03 -19.34
CA ALA A 20 24.34 -29.15 -20.69
C ALA A 20 23.42 -30.00 -21.59
N CYS A 21 23.07 -29.59 -22.81
CA CYS A 21 23.97 -29.59 -23.97
C CYS A 21 23.54 -28.57 -25.03
N GLY A 22 24.53 -27.93 -25.66
CA GLY A 22 24.38 -27.12 -26.87
C GLY A 22 24.37 -27.95 -28.16
N GLY A 23 24.08 -27.26 -29.26
CA GLY A 23 24.21 -27.77 -30.63
C GLY A 23 24.00 -26.65 -31.65
N ASP A 24 25.09 -26.26 -32.31
CA ASP A 24 25.23 -25.26 -33.38
C ASP A 24 24.39 -25.54 -34.63
N GLN A 25 23.89 -24.48 -35.31
CA GLN A 25 23.92 -24.38 -36.79
C GLN A 25 24.08 -22.92 -37.29
N HIS A 26 24.86 -22.80 -38.36
CA HIS A 26 25.48 -21.64 -39.03
C HIS A 26 24.53 -20.54 -39.59
N PRO A 27 25.08 -19.35 -39.97
CA PRO A 27 24.34 -18.20 -40.44
C PRO A 27 24.16 -18.16 -41.97
N ALA A 28 23.07 -17.54 -42.44
CA ALA A 28 22.84 -17.21 -43.84
C ALA A 28 23.24 -15.76 -44.14
N ALA A 29 24.01 -15.58 -45.21
CA ALA A 29 24.42 -14.30 -45.80
C ALA A 29 23.34 -13.72 -46.74
N VAL A 30 23.58 -12.47 -47.20
CA VAL A 30 23.09 -11.72 -48.41
C VAL A 30 22.74 -10.29 -47.95
N ALA A 31 23.13 -9.16 -48.56
CA ALA A 31 23.89 -8.83 -49.76
C ALA A 31 24.53 -7.44 -49.58
N THR A 32 25.61 -7.20 -50.32
CA THR A 32 26.30 -5.91 -50.49
C THR A 32 25.67 -5.07 -51.60
N ALA A 33 25.65 -3.74 -51.42
CA ALA A 33 25.41 -2.74 -52.46
C ALA A 33 26.33 -1.52 -52.24
N PRO A 34 26.64 -0.72 -53.29
CA PRO A 34 27.96 -0.10 -53.44
C PRO A 34 28.11 1.28 -52.77
N ALA A 35 29.37 1.60 -52.50
CA ALA A 35 29.84 2.86 -51.94
C ALA A 35 29.58 4.06 -52.87
N SER A 36 29.08 5.15 -52.29
CA SER A 36 29.13 6.50 -52.85
C SER A 36 29.98 7.37 -51.94
N THR A 37 30.95 8.05 -52.53
CA THR A 37 31.88 8.98 -51.88
C THR A 37 31.18 10.31 -51.60
N PRO A 38 31.36 10.90 -50.40
CA PRO A 38 31.32 12.34 -50.27
C PRO A 38 32.60 12.91 -49.67
N THR A 39 33.09 13.91 -50.39
CA THR A 39 33.96 15.05 -50.06
C THR A 39 34.29 15.30 -48.59
N ALA A 40 35.59 15.42 -48.31
CA ALA A 40 36.15 15.82 -47.02
C ALA A 40 35.69 17.24 -46.63
N THR A 41 35.03 17.34 -45.47
CA THR A 41 34.79 18.60 -44.78
C THR A 41 35.88 18.76 -43.71
N VAL A 42 36.49 19.93 -43.66
CA VAL A 42 37.52 20.30 -42.67
C VAL A 42 36.87 20.44 -41.30
N THR A 43 37.19 19.54 -40.37
CA THR A 43 36.77 19.64 -38.97
C THR A 43 37.92 20.21 -38.14
N SER A 44 37.66 21.34 -37.47
CA SER A 44 38.56 21.99 -36.52
C SER A 44 38.89 21.10 -35.31
N THR A 45 40.15 21.11 -34.91
CA THR A 45 40.68 20.42 -33.73
C THR A 45 40.03 20.93 -32.44
N PRO A 46 39.49 20.08 -31.55
CA PRO A 46 39.00 20.51 -30.25
C PRO A 46 40.17 20.87 -29.32
N THR A 47 40.03 22.00 -28.63
CA THR A 47 40.94 22.45 -27.56
C THR A 47 40.85 21.48 -26.37
N PRO A 48 41.96 21.08 -25.73
CA PRO A 48 41.91 20.21 -24.56
C PRO A 48 41.20 20.90 -23.39
N MET A 49 40.23 20.21 -22.78
CA MET A 49 39.58 20.65 -21.54
C MET A 49 40.59 20.63 -20.37
N PRO A 50 40.49 21.58 -19.42
CA PRO A 50 41.24 21.50 -18.17
C PRO A 50 40.84 20.24 -17.38
N PRO A 51 41.77 19.64 -16.62
CA PRO A 51 41.47 18.47 -15.81
C PRO A 51 40.39 18.80 -14.77
N THR A 52 39.38 17.94 -14.70
CA THR A 52 38.37 17.96 -13.62
C THR A 52 39.08 17.88 -12.27
N PRO A 53 38.78 18.76 -11.30
CA PRO A 53 39.34 18.61 -9.95
C PRO A 53 38.87 17.27 -9.39
N THR A 54 39.82 16.47 -8.92
CA THR A 54 39.53 15.27 -8.13
C THR A 54 38.70 15.70 -6.92
N PRO A 55 37.53 15.08 -6.65
CA PRO A 55 36.78 15.39 -5.44
C PRO A 55 37.69 15.11 -4.25
N GLU A 56 37.91 16.15 -3.45
CA GLU A 56 38.59 16.04 -2.16
C GLU A 56 37.80 15.02 -1.34
N SER A 57 38.48 13.97 -0.87
CA SER A 57 37.80 12.91 -0.11
C SER A 57 37.28 13.53 1.18
N THR A 58 35.97 13.77 1.25
CA THR A 58 35.29 14.14 2.49
C THR A 58 35.69 13.12 3.55
N PRO A 59 36.20 13.53 4.73
CA PRO A 59 36.53 12.58 5.78
C PRO A 59 35.27 11.77 6.10
N LYS A 60 35.33 10.46 5.84
CA LYS A 60 34.26 9.51 6.15
C LYS A 60 33.91 9.70 7.63
N ALA A 61 32.71 10.18 7.90
CA ALA A 61 32.20 10.32 9.25
C ALA A 61 32.47 9.01 10.02
N ALA A 62 33.03 9.11 11.22
CA ALA A 62 33.24 7.93 12.05
C ALA A 62 31.90 7.19 12.15
N PRO A 63 31.85 5.87 11.87
CA PRO A 63 30.62 5.12 12.00
C PRO A 63 30.11 5.31 13.43
N PHE A 64 28.78 5.43 13.59
CA PHE A 64 28.18 5.26 14.91
C PHE A 64 28.76 3.97 15.50
N GLY A 65 29.24 4.05 16.74
CA GLY A 65 29.54 2.82 17.47
C GLY A 65 28.32 1.90 17.41
N VAL A 66 28.55 0.59 17.49
CA VAL A 66 27.45 -0.38 17.58
C VAL A 66 26.56 0.04 18.76
N LEU A 67 25.29 0.34 18.48
CA LEU A 67 24.30 0.63 19.51
C LEU A 67 24.17 -0.62 20.38
N ASP A 68 24.41 -0.49 21.69
CA ASP A 68 24.33 -1.59 22.64
C ASP A 68 22.88 -1.89 23.04
N LEU A 69 22.16 -2.62 22.20
CA LEU A 69 20.73 -2.93 22.36
C LEU A 69 20.40 -3.83 23.59
N SER A 70 21.28 -3.97 24.57
CA SER A 70 21.04 -4.74 25.80
C SER A 70 20.23 -3.99 26.86
N GLU A 71 20.04 -2.67 26.71
CA GLU A 71 19.38 -1.81 27.71
C GLU A 71 17.93 -1.32 27.43
N PRO A 72 17.20 -1.68 26.35
CA PRO A 72 15.85 -1.15 26.17
C PRO A 72 14.87 -1.68 27.23
N ASP A 73 14.04 -0.79 27.77
CA ASP A 73 12.96 -1.14 28.68
C ASP A 73 11.73 -1.58 27.88
N VAL A 74 11.51 -2.90 27.86
CA VAL A 74 10.43 -3.52 27.09
C VAL A 74 9.05 -3.10 27.60
N ASP A 75 8.91 -2.83 28.90
CA ASP A 75 7.63 -2.44 29.49
C ASP A 75 7.26 -1.02 29.05
N ARG A 76 8.23 -0.09 29.02
CA ARG A 76 8.03 1.26 28.46
C ARG A 76 7.71 1.24 26.97
N ALA A 77 8.44 0.45 26.18
CA ALA A 77 8.13 0.30 24.76
C ALA A 77 6.72 -0.28 24.54
N TYR A 78 6.31 -1.22 25.39
CA TYR A 78 4.96 -1.77 25.34
C TYR A 78 3.90 -0.72 25.70
N GLU A 79 4.16 0.17 26.67
CA GLU A 79 3.24 1.28 26.99
C GLU A 79 3.13 2.28 25.84
N ASP A 80 4.22 2.63 25.15
CA ASP A 80 4.16 3.47 23.94
C ASP A 80 3.31 2.83 22.84
N MET A 81 3.49 1.52 22.62
CA MET A 81 2.67 0.78 21.68
C MET A 81 1.19 0.78 22.12
N ARG A 82 0.90 0.59 23.42
CA ARG A 82 -0.46 0.64 23.96
C ARG A 82 -1.11 2.00 23.75
N ALA A 83 -0.38 3.09 23.98
CA ALA A 83 -0.88 4.45 23.75
C ALA A 83 -1.27 4.66 22.27
N LEU A 84 -0.41 4.25 21.33
CA LEU A 84 -0.71 4.34 19.90
C LEU A 84 -1.91 3.47 19.48
N VAL A 85 -2.02 2.26 20.03
CA VAL A 85 -2.98 1.23 19.58
C VAL A 85 -4.33 1.29 20.29
N GLU A 86 -4.34 1.47 21.60
CA GLU A 86 -5.56 1.39 22.42
C GLU A 86 -6.13 2.77 22.73
N ASP A 87 -5.27 3.76 23.00
CA ASP A 87 -5.72 5.09 23.38
C ASP A 87 -6.02 5.96 22.14
N ILE A 88 -5.14 5.93 21.12
CA ILE A 88 -5.32 6.68 19.86
C ILE A 88 -6.06 5.86 18.79
N GLY A 89 -5.68 4.59 18.59
CA GLY A 89 -6.41 3.69 17.70
C GLY A 89 -5.95 3.73 16.24
N ILE A 90 -6.89 3.85 15.30
CA ILE A 90 -6.62 3.86 13.86
C ILE A 90 -6.08 5.22 13.45
N ARG A 91 -4.90 5.27 12.83
CA ARG A 91 -4.12 6.49 12.58
C ARG A 91 -3.92 6.71 11.08
N THR A 92 -5.00 6.72 10.32
CA THR A 92 -4.91 6.85 8.86
C THR A 92 -4.34 8.20 8.46
N ALA A 93 -3.52 8.22 7.41
CA ALA A 93 -2.90 9.44 6.91
C ALA A 93 -3.92 10.58 6.72
N GLY A 94 -3.60 11.75 7.27
CA GLY A 94 -4.40 12.98 7.23
C GLY A 94 -5.50 13.09 8.27
N THR A 95 -5.76 12.06 9.07
CA THR A 95 -6.80 12.13 10.12
C THR A 95 -6.33 12.90 11.36
N GLU A 96 -7.26 13.17 12.28
CA GLU A 96 -6.90 13.80 13.56
C GLU A 96 -6.09 12.85 14.44
N GLU A 97 -6.38 11.55 14.37
CA GLU A 97 -5.68 10.50 15.10
C GLU A 97 -4.22 10.35 14.64
N GLU A 98 -3.93 10.54 13.34
CA GLU A 98 -2.54 10.66 12.86
C GLU A 98 -1.85 11.88 13.50
N ARG A 99 -2.54 13.03 13.59
CA ARG A 99 -1.98 14.24 14.24
C ARG A 99 -1.76 14.04 15.74
N GLU A 100 -2.66 13.35 16.42
CA GLU A 100 -2.54 13.00 17.84
C GLU A 100 -1.35 12.07 18.07
N ALA A 101 -1.18 11.05 17.23
CA ALA A 101 -0.03 10.16 17.28
C ALA A 101 1.29 10.89 17.07
N ALA A 102 1.36 11.79 16.09
CA ALA A 102 2.55 12.62 15.87
C ALA A 102 2.86 13.52 17.09
N ALA A 103 1.83 14.09 17.71
CA ALA A 103 1.99 14.90 18.92
C ALA A 103 2.50 14.07 20.11
N TYR A 104 1.98 12.86 20.29
CA TYR A 104 2.46 11.90 21.29
C TYR A 104 3.94 11.57 21.07
N ILE A 105 4.30 11.12 19.86
CA ILE A 105 5.68 10.76 19.50
C ILE A 105 6.62 11.96 19.71
N ALA A 106 6.19 13.16 19.29
CA ALA A 106 6.97 14.37 19.47
C ALA A 106 7.21 14.69 20.95
N ALA A 107 6.22 14.46 21.83
CA ALA A 107 6.39 14.63 23.27
C ALA A 107 7.43 13.64 23.83
N GLN A 108 7.37 12.37 23.42
CA GLN A 108 8.32 11.35 23.87
C GLN A 108 9.75 11.59 23.40
N LEU A 109 9.95 12.06 22.17
CA LEU A 109 11.27 12.44 21.68
C LEU A 109 11.82 13.69 22.37
N ARG A 110 10.96 14.68 22.71
CA ARG A 110 11.37 15.86 23.50
C ARG A 110 11.79 15.49 24.91
N GLU A 111 11.05 14.59 25.56
CA GLU A 111 11.39 14.06 26.88
C GLU A 111 12.71 13.29 26.86
N ALA A 112 12.99 12.57 25.77
CA ALA A 112 14.29 11.93 25.52
C ALA A 112 15.43 12.93 25.23
N GLY A 113 15.14 14.24 25.13
CA GLY A 113 16.14 15.31 24.94
C GLY A 113 16.49 15.65 23.50
N TYR A 114 15.64 15.28 22.53
CA TYR A 114 15.81 15.67 21.13
C TYR A 114 15.19 17.04 20.85
N VAL A 115 15.77 17.75 19.87
CA VAL A 115 15.11 18.91 19.24
C VAL A 115 14.14 18.37 18.20
N VAL A 116 12.84 18.56 18.43
CA VAL A 116 11.79 17.94 17.60
C VAL A 116 11.09 18.96 16.71
N GLN A 117 10.95 18.61 15.43
CA GLN A 117 10.16 19.32 14.43
C GLN A 117 9.05 18.41 13.89
N LEU A 118 7.89 19.01 13.64
CA LEU A 118 6.82 18.39 12.85
C LEU A 118 6.92 18.97 11.45
N GLU A 119 7.20 18.12 10.47
CA GLU A 119 7.40 18.51 9.07
C GLU A 119 6.17 18.09 8.28
N GLU A 120 5.26 19.03 8.03
CA GLU A 120 4.07 18.80 7.21
C GLU A 120 4.42 18.69 5.73
N PHE A 121 3.70 17.82 5.03
CA PHE A 121 3.79 17.67 3.59
C PHE A 121 2.43 17.35 2.99
N GLU A 122 2.23 17.83 1.76
CA GLU A 122 1.08 17.48 0.95
C GLU A 122 1.29 16.09 0.35
N THR A 123 0.30 15.24 0.48
CA THR A 123 0.28 13.90 -0.09
C THR A 123 -1.07 13.67 -0.74
N SER A 124 -1.15 12.63 -1.58
CA SER A 124 -2.42 12.20 -2.12
C SER A 124 -2.68 10.76 -1.69
N TYR A 125 -3.83 10.54 -1.08
CA TYR A 125 -4.29 9.20 -0.76
C TYR A 125 -5.12 8.68 -1.93
N ARG A 126 -4.64 7.64 -2.60
CA ARG A 126 -5.43 6.86 -3.55
C ARG A 126 -6.26 5.86 -2.77
N GLY A 127 -7.35 6.35 -2.22
CA GLY A 127 -8.12 5.62 -1.25
C GLY A 127 -9.21 4.76 -1.83
N ASP A 128 -8.94 3.47 -2.01
CA ASP A 128 -10.03 2.50 -2.11
C ASP A 128 -10.57 2.22 -0.68
N HIS A 129 -11.19 3.21 -0.02
CA HIS A 129 -11.97 3.04 1.24
C HIS A 129 -13.30 2.33 0.99
N SER A 130 -13.33 1.51 -0.05
CA SER A 130 -14.56 0.93 -0.51
C SER A 130 -14.96 -0.17 0.44
N THR A 131 -16.17 -0.07 0.93
CA THR A 131 -16.70 -1.01 1.91
C THR A 131 -18.03 -1.53 1.43
N LEU A 132 -18.30 -2.77 1.79
CA LEU A 132 -19.62 -3.36 1.74
C LEU A 132 -20.02 -3.70 3.17
N ALA A 133 -21.00 -2.99 3.69
CA ALA A 133 -21.55 -3.26 5.01
C ALA A 133 -22.99 -3.74 4.87
N THR A 134 -23.41 -4.67 5.72
CA THR A 134 -24.84 -4.95 5.90
C THR A 134 -25.47 -3.81 6.72
N VAL A 135 -26.72 -3.45 6.42
CA VAL A 135 -27.40 -2.39 7.19
C VAL A 135 -27.74 -2.92 8.59
N GLY A 136 -27.24 -2.26 9.64
CA GLY A 136 -27.35 -2.69 11.05
C GLY A 136 -25.98 -3.06 11.67
N GLU A 137 -25.96 -3.86 12.73
CA GLU A 137 -24.71 -4.38 13.34
C GLU A 137 -24.14 -5.61 12.59
N GLY A 138 -24.47 -5.78 11.31
CA GLY A 138 -23.98 -6.91 10.55
C GLY A 138 -22.53 -6.72 10.07
N PRO A 139 -21.92 -7.77 9.50
CA PRO A 139 -20.51 -7.75 9.12
C PRO A 139 -20.20 -6.70 8.05
N SER A 140 -19.06 -6.02 8.22
CA SER A 140 -18.42 -5.16 7.22
C SER A 140 -17.36 -5.96 6.46
N MET A 141 -17.34 -5.81 5.14
CA MET A 141 -16.41 -6.46 4.23
C MET A 141 -15.57 -5.44 3.49
N GLN A 142 -14.27 -5.71 3.39
CA GLN A 142 -13.37 -4.95 2.54
C GLN A 142 -13.76 -5.13 1.07
N ALA A 143 -13.78 -4.02 0.34
CA ALA A 143 -13.99 -3.96 -1.09
C ALA A 143 -13.00 -3.00 -1.75
N LEU A 144 -12.94 -3.01 -3.07
CA LEU A 144 -12.18 -2.04 -3.86
C LEU A 144 -13.11 -1.41 -4.88
N ALA A 145 -13.18 -0.09 -4.97
CA ALA A 145 -13.97 0.52 -6.03
C ALA A 145 -13.30 0.25 -7.38
N LEU A 146 -14.11 0.05 -8.41
CA LEU A 146 -13.57 -0.05 -9.76
C LEU A 146 -13.19 1.36 -10.23
N ALA A 147 -12.01 1.49 -10.84
CA ALA A 147 -11.57 2.75 -11.42
C ALA A 147 -12.60 3.28 -12.44
N GLY A 148 -12.96 4.56 -12.32
CA GLY A 148 -14.05 5.17 -13.10
C GLY A 148 -15.44 4.96 -12.50
N SER A 149 -15.58 4.28 -11.35
CA SER A 149 -16.81 4.28 -10.58
C SER A 149 -17.08 5.65 -9.96
N ARG A 150 -18.36 5.95 -9.70
CA ARG A 150 -18.74 7.18 -9.01
C ARG A 150 -18.50 7.06 -7.51
N ASN A 151 -17.87 8.08 -6.94
CA ASN A 151 -17.75 8.21 -5.49
C ASN A 151 -19.10 8.40 -4.83
N GLY A 152 -19.28 7.74 -3.70
CA GLY A 152 -20.44 7.91 -2.85
C GLY A 152 -20.91 6.60 -2.24
N THR A 153 -22.03 6.73 -1.52
CA THR A 153 -22.64 5.65 -0.78
C THR A 153 -24.06 5.40 -1.31
N ALA A 154 -24.43 4.13 -1.45
CA ALA A 154 -25.79 3.71 -1.77
C ALA A 154 -26.20 2.58 -0.84
N SER A 155 -27.45 2.63 -0.36
CA SER A 155 -28.01 1.62 0.52
C SER A 155 -29.33 1.12 -0.03
N GLY A 156 -29.49 -0.20 -0.09
CA GLY A 156 -30.69 -0.84 -0.64
C GLY A 156 -30.64 -2.35 -0.48
N PRO A 157 -31.73 -3.07 -0.82
CA PRO A 157 -31.75 -4.52 -0.81
C PRO A 157 -30.66 -5.07 -1.75
N LEU A 158 -29.97 -6.12 -1.32
CA LEU A 158 -29.02 -6.83 -2.19
C LEU A 158 -29.79 -7.82 -3.07
N VAL A 159 -29.57 -7.77 -4.38
CA VAL A 159 -30.24 -8.66 -5.35
C VAL A 159 -29.21 -9.31 -6.27
N HIS A 160 -29.21 -10.65 -6.33
CA HIS A 160 -28.29 -11.40 -7.20
C HIS A 160 -28.81 -11.47 -8.64
N ALA A 161 -28.06 -10.91 -9.59
CA ALA A 161 -28.41 -10.88 -11.01
C ALA A 161 -27.35 -11.60 -11.88
N GLY A 162 -26.78 -12.70 -11.36
CA GLY A 162 -25.89 -13.58 -12.10
C GLY A 162 -24.66 -12.86 -12.66
N LEU A 163 -24.37 -13.07 -13.95
CA LEU A 163 -23.26 -12.39 -14.64
C LEU A 163 -23.57 -10.93 -15.00
N GLY A 164 -24.76 -10.40 -14.75
CA GLY A 164 -25.13 -9.03 -15.14
C GLY A 164 -25.19 -8.84 -16.65
N SER A 165 -25.72 -9.83 -17.38
CA SER A 165 -26.10 -9.66 -18.78
C SER A 165 -27.43 -8.89 -18.87
N PRO A 166 -27.72 -8.23 -20.00
CA PRO A 166 -29.04 -7.63 -20.22
C PRO A 166 -30.20 -8.63 -20.05
N GLU A 167 -30.00 -9.91 -20.39
CA GLU A 167 -30.94 -11.00 -20.13
C GLU A 167 -31.23 -11.14 -18.63
N ALA A 168 -30.18 -11.16 -17.80
CA ALA A 168 -30.32 -11.36 -16.36
C ALA A 168 -31.19 -10.26 -15.71
N PHE A 169 -31.06 -9.01 -16.17
CA PHE A 169 -31.86 -7.90 -15.68
C PHE A 169 -33.29 -7.84 -16.24
N ARG A 170 -33.63 -8.66 -17.24
CA ARG A 170 -35.04 -8.84 -17.65
C ARG A 170 -35.79 -9.78 -16.71
N ASP A 171 -35.08 -10.75 -16.13
CA ASP A 171 -35.65 -11.78 -15.28
C ASP A 171 -35.48 -11.46 -13.77
N THR A 172 -34.72 -10.42 -13.43
CA THR A 172 -34.42 -10.02 -12.05
C THR A 172 -34.65 -8.52 -11.88
N ASP A 173 -35.57 -8.15 -11.00
CA ASP A 173 -35.85 -6.76 -10.65
C ASP A 173 -34.77 -6.20 -9.71
N VAL A 174 -34.10 -5.15 -10.16
CA VAL A 174 -33.04 -4.46 -9.41
C VAL A 174 -33.33 -2.97 -9.23
N ASP A 175 -34.55 -2.50 -9.55
CA ASP A 175 -34.90 -1.09 -9.43
C ASP A 175 -34.82 -0.63 -7.97
N GLY A 176 -33.98 0.38 -7.71
CA GLY A 176 -33.70 0.86 -6.35
C GLY A 176 -32.84 -0.08 -5.49
N ALA A 177 -32.28 -1.15 -6.06
CA ALA A 177 -31.51 -2.16 -5.34
C ALA A 177 -29.99 -2.05 -5.56
N ILE A 178 -29.23 -2.79 -4.74
CA ILE A 178 -27.81 -3.04 -4.96
C ILE A 178 -27.68 -4.36 -5.75
N ALA A 179 -27.14 -4.29 -6.96
CA ALA A 179 -26.97 -5.47 -7.81
C ALA A 179 -25.71 -6.25 -7.43
N LEU A 180 -25.87 -7.51 -7.01
CA LEU A 180 -24.79 -8.47 -6.78
C LEU A 180 -24.52 -9.26 -8.07
N LEU A 181 -23.31 -9.15 -8.61
CA LEU A 181 -22.91 -9.74 -9.88
C LEU A 181 -21.67 -10.62 -9.73
N ASP A 182 -21.61 -11.71 -10.47
CA ASP A 182 -20.41 -12.55 -10.56
C ASP A 182 -19.43 -11.99 -11.61
N ARG A 183 -18.14 -11.90 -11.26
CA ARG A 183 -17.08 -11.66 -12.25
C ARG A 183 -17.05 -12.80 -13.26
N GLY A 184 -16.85 -12.46 -14.53
CA GLY A 184 -16.81 -13.44 -15.62
C GLY A 184 -16.56 -12.78 -16.96
N LEU A 185 -17.11 -13.38 -18.02
CA LEU A 185 -16.83 -13.02 -19.42
C LEU A 185 -17.34 -11.64 -19.86
N ILE A 186 -18.29 -11.05 -19.14
CA ILE A 186 -18.86 -9.74 -19.46
C ILE A 186 -17.93 -8.64 -18.91
N PRO A 187 -17.56 -7.61 -19.69
CA PRO A 187 -16.77 -6.48 -19.18
C PRO A 187 -17.45 -5.75 -18.02
N PHE A 188 -16.67 -5.27 -17.05
CA PHE A 188 -17.21 -4.61 -15.84
C PHE A 188 -18.06 -3.38 -16.16
N ARG A 189 -17.63 -2.57 -17.13
CA ARG A 189 -18.40 -1.42 -17.62
C ARG A 189 -19.79 -1.84 -18.08
N ASP A 190 -19.85 -2.91 -18.87
CA ASP A 190 -21.09 -3.34 -19.51
C ASP A 190 -22.04 -3.94 -18.47
N LYS A 191 -21.52 -4.68 -17.48
CA LYS A 191 -22.25 -5.11 -16.28
C LYS A 191 -22.86 -3.93 -15.51
N ALA A 192 -22.03 -2.95 -15.17
CA ALA A 192 -22.43 -1.81 -14.35
C ALA A 192 -23.46 -0.93 -15.08
N ARG A 193 -23.29 -0.73 -16.39
CA ARG A 193 -24.24 0.00 -17.22
C ARG A 193 -25.58 -0.72 -17.33
N ALA A 194 -25.56 -2.03 -17.60
CA ALA A 194 -26.79 -2.81 -17.67
C ALA A 194 -27.55 -2.81 -16.34
N ALA A 195 -26.84 -2.90 -15.21
CA ALA A 195 -27.45 -2.78 -13.88
C ALA A 195 -28.08 -1.40 -13.65
N GLN A 196 -27.35 -0.32 -13.97
CA GLN A 196 -27.84 1.05 -13.86
C GLN A 196 -29.07 1.29 -14.76
N ASP A 197 -29.02 0.84 -16.01
CA ASP A 197 -30.10 1.00 -16.98
C ASP A 197 -31.36 0.21 -16.54
N ALA A 198 -31.18 -0.83 -15.72
CA ALA A 198 -32.24 -1.60 -15.08
C ALA A 198 -32.71 -1.01 -13.72
N GLY A 199 -32.16 0.13 -13.28
CA GLY A 199 -32.59 0.85 -12.07
C GLY A 199 -31.76 0.59 -10.81
N ALA A 200 -30.69 -0.21 -10.88
CA ALA A 200 -29.81 -0.44 -9.73
C ALA A 200 -29.14 0.86 -9.27
N ILE A 201 -29.05 1.05 -7.95
CA ILE A 201 -28.45 2.23 -7.32
C ILE A 201 -27.01 2.00 -6.86
N GLY A 202 -26.50 0.78 -7.00
CA GLY A 202 -25.12 0.39 -6.72
C GLY A 202 -24.84 -1.03 -7.21
N VAL A 203 -23.55 -1.37 -7.35
CA VAL A 203 -23.13 -2.69 -7.86
C VAL A 203 -22.01 -3.28 -7.00
N VAL A 204 -22.17 -4.55 -6.66
CA VAL A 204 -21.14 -5.38 -6.03
C VAL A 204 -20.75 -6.48 -7.01
N ILE A 205 -19.47 -6.56 -7.38
CA ILE A 205 -18.95 -7.61 -8.26
C ILE A 205 -18.11 -8.57 -7.42
N VAL A 206 -18.46 -9.86 -7.41
CA VAL A 206 -17.75 -10.90 -6.67
C VAL A 206 -16.68 -11.54 -7.55
N ASN A 207 -15.43 -11.55 -7.08
CA ASN A 207 -14.30 -12.11 -7.84
C ASN A 207 -14.50 -13.61 -8.18
N SER A 208 -14.06 -14.05 -9.36
CA SER A 208 -14.06 -15.47 -9.74
C SER A 208 -12.90 -16.23 -9.09
N GLU A 209 -11.83 -15.51 -8.72
CA GLU A 209 -10.64 -16.04 -8.06
C GLU A 209 -10.64 -15.75 -6.55
N PRO A 210 -9.81 -16.48 -5.77
CA PRO A 210 -9.52 -16.11 -4.38
C PRO A 210 -8.95 -14.69 -4.28
N GLY A 211 -9.34 -13.95 -3.25
CA GLY A 211 -8.79 -12.63 -2.93
C GLY A 211 -9.56 -11.46 -3.55
N LEU A 212 -9.22 -10.25 -3.10
CA LEU A 212 -9.78 -8.99 -3.61
C LEU A 212 -9.34 -8.73 -5.04
N PHE A 213 -10.10 -7.90 -5.74
CA PHE A 213 -9.69 -7.41 -7.05
C PHE A 213 -10.10 -5.96 -7.24
N GLY A 214 -9.22 -5.21 -7.90
CA GLY A 214 -9.58 -3.97 -8.56
C GLY A 214 -9.88 -4.23 -10.04
N GLY A 215 -10.55 -3.27 -10.67
CA GLY A 215 -10.85 -3.29 -12.09
C GLY A 215 -11.09 -1.88 -12.60
N THR A 216 -11.32 -1.72 -13.89
CA THR A 216 -11.64 -0.41 -14.49
C THR A 216 -12.94 -0.49 -15.28
N LEU A 217 -13.77 0.55 -15.16
CA LEU A 217 -14.94 0.80 -16.00
C LEU A 217 -14.55 1.56 -17.29
N GLY A 218 -13.33 2.09 -17.38
CA GLY A 218 -12.84 2.93 -18.47
C GLY A 218 -13.25 4.40 -18.35
N GLU A 219 -12.59 5.27 -19.13
CA GLU A 219 -12.65 6.74 -18.98
C GLU A 219 -13.99 7.41 -19.37
N LEU A 220 -14.88 6.70 -20.07
CA LEU A 220 -16.15 7.25 -20.61
C LEU A 220 -17.37 6.41 -20.19
N ALA A 221 -17.34 5.80 -19.01
CA ALA A 221 -18.26 4.72 -18.67
C ALA A 221 -19.75 5.12 -18.60
N GLY A 222 -20.09 6.40 -18.37
CA GLY A 222 -21.48 6.84 -18.18
C GLY A 222 -22.17 6.18 -16.98
N VAL A 223 -21.40 5.51 -16.11
CA VAL A 223 -21.86 4.89 -14.87
C VAL A 223 -21.83 5.96 -13.79
N THR A 224 -22.97 6.18 -13.16
CA THR A 224 -23.25 7.23 -12.17
C THR A 224 -23.65 6.66 -10.80
N ILE A 225 -23.43 5.36 -10.62
CA ILE A 225 -23.67 4.62 -9.38
C ILE A 225 -22.33 4.04 -8.84
N PRO A 226 -22.22 3.81 -7.52
CA PRO A 226 -21.05 3.18 -6.93
C PRO A 226 -20.93 1.71 -7.37
N VAL A 227 -19.70 1.29 -7.70
CA VAL A 227 -19.36 -0.04 -8.21
C VAL A 227 -18.11 -0.53 -7.49
N ILE A 228 -18.25 -1.60 -6.73
CA ILE A 228 -17.17 -2.17 -5.93
C ILE A 228 -16.92 -3.64 -6.29
N GLY A 229 -15.67 -4.06 -6.16
CA GLY A 229 -15.22 -5.44 -6.25
C GLY A 229 -14.95 -6.02 -4.87
N VAL A 230 -15.44 -7.24 -4.62
CA VAL A 230 -15.20 -7.99 -3.38
C VAL A 230 -14.50 -9.31 -3.65
N ARG A 231 -13.91 -9.88 -2.60
CA ARG A 231 -13.17 -11.14 -2.67
C ARG A 231 -14.06 -12.31 -3.05
N GLY A 232 -13.52 -13.28 -3.79
CA GLY A 232 -14.31 -14.44 -4.24
C GLY A 232 -14.87 -15.29 -3.09
N GLN A 233 -14.18 -15.31 -1.94
CA GLN A 233 -14.59 -16.01 -0.73
C GLN A 233 -15.87 -15.44 -0.10
N ALA A 234 -16.30 -14.23 -0.46
CA ALA A 234 -17.53 -13.63 0.05
C ALA A 234 -18.79 -14.13 -0.69
N ARG A 235 -18.65 -14.93 -1.77
CA ARG A 235 -19.74 -15.32 -2.66
C ARG A 235 -20.94 -15.93 -1.93
N GLU A 236 -20.71 -17.00 -1.16
CA GLU A 236 -21.80 -17.73 -0.51
C GLU A 236 -22.54 -16.86 0.51
N ALA A 237 -21.79 -16.08 1.32
CA ALA A 237 -22.38 -15.17 2.28
C ALA A 237 -23.22 -14.07 1.60
N LEU A 238 -22.73 -13.49 0.50
CA LEU A 238 -23.45 -12.45 -0.23
C LEU A 238 -24.67 -13.00 -0.98
N ARG A 239 -24.62 -14.24 -1.46
CA ARG A 239 -25.79 -14.92 -2.05
C ARG A 239 -26.87 -15.15 -1.02
N ALA A 240 -26.52 -15.63 0.17
CA ALA A 240 -27.48 -15.80 1.27
C ALA A 240 -28.13 -14.46 1.65
N LEU A 241 -27.34 -13.39 1.77
CA LEU A 241 -27.89 -12.04 2.02
C LEU A 241 -28.82 -11.57 0.90
N ALA A 242 -28.52 -11.90 -0.36
CA ALA A 242 -29.35 -11.54 -1.50
C ALA A 242 -30.66 -12.37 -1.58
N GLU A 243 -30.62 -13.65 -1.21
CA GLU A 243 -31.82 -14.51 -1.11
C GLU A 243 -32.81 -13.97 -0.07
N ASP A 244 -32.30 -13.44 1.04
CA ASP A 244 -33.10 -12.81 2.09
C ASP A 244 -33.51 -11.35 1.74
N GLY A 245 -32.98 -10.79 0.65
CA GLY A 245 -33.16 -9.37 0.29
C GLY A 245 -32.57 -8.40 1.32
N THR A 246 -31.55 -8.84 2.07
CA THR A 246 -30.96 -8.09 3.16
C THR A 246 -30.39 -6.76 2.64
N PRO A 247 -30.76 -5.62 3.23
CA PRO A 247 -30.18 -4.35 2.81
C PRO A 247 -28.69 -4.27 3.11
N VAL A 248 -27.95 -3.77 2.14
CA VAL A 248 -26.51 -3.49 2.28
C VAL A 248 -26.24 -2.02 1.94
N THR A 249 -25.14 -1.52 2.47
CA THR A 249 -24.56 -0.23 2.14
C THR A 249 -23.26 -0.46 1.38
N VAL A 250 -23.21 0.05 0.17
CA VAL A 250 -22.01 0.09 -0.66
C VAL A 250 -21.44 1.48 -0.60
N THR A 251 -20.17 1.59 -0.21
CA THR A 251 -19.40 2.83 -0.35
C THR A 251 -18.35 2.60 -1.41
N ALA A 252 -18.40 3.36 -2.51
CA ALA A 252 -17.32 3.43 -3.49
C ALA A 252 -16.56 4.74 -3.27
N ASP A 253 -15.25 4.61 -3.13
CA ASP A 253 -14.34 5.74 -3.05
C ASP A 253 -13.22 5.51 -4.06
N VAL A 254 -13.27 6.28 -5.14
CA VAL A 254 -12.33 6.27 -6.25
C VAL A 254 -11.64 7.62 -6.28
N GLY A 255 -10.33 7.62 -6.18
CA GLY A 255 -9.52 8.78 -6.53
C GLY A 255 -8.43 9.10 -5.53
N SER A 256 -7.56 10.00 -5.96
CA SER A 256 -6.54 10.62 -5.13
C SER A 256 -7.16 11.80 -4.40
N ARG A 257 -7.24 11.73 -3.07
CA ARG A 257 -7.58 12.88 -2.23
C ARG A 257 -6.30 13.55 -1.80
N SER A 258 -6.13 14.84 -2.06
CA SER A 258 -5.05 15.59 -1.41
C SER A 258 -5.34 15.65 0.09
N LEU A 259 -4.34 15.32 0.89
CA LEU A 259 -4.37 15.44 2.33
C LEU A 259 -3.00 15.89 2.82
N THR A 260 -2.98 16.53 3.97
CA THR A 260 -1.75 16.93 4.65
C THR A 260 -1.43 15.88 5.72
N SER A 261 -0.24 15.29 5.65
CA SER A 261 0.33 14.43 6.69
C SER A 261 1.62 15.08 7.20
N GLN A 262 2.32 14.45 8.14
CA GLN A 262 3.52 15.02 8.74
C GLN A 262 4.54 13.96 9.16
N ASN A 263 5.81 14.33 9.17
CA ASN A 263 6.87 13.54 9.81
C ASN A 263 7.20 14.14 11.17
N VAL A 264 7.52 13.29 12.15
CA VAL A 264 8.12 13.72 13.42
C VAL A 264 9.62 13.53 13.34
N VAL A 265 10.38 14.62 13.32
CA VAL A 265 11.84 14.61 13.17
C VAL A 265 12.49 15.06 14.47
N GLY A 266 13.09 14.11 15.20
CA GLY A 266 13.91 14.37 16.38
C GLY A 266 15.39 14.41 16.04
N ARG A 267 16.07 15.53 16.32
CA ARG A 267 17.50 15.71 16.09
C ARG A 267 18.30 15.85 17.38
N ASN A 268 19.50 15.26 17.40
CA ASN A 268 20.47 15.45 18.45
C ASN A 268 21.81 15.95 17.87
N GLY A 269 21.83 17.19 17.38
CA GLY A 269 22.95 17.73 16.60
C GLY A 269 22.79 17.47 15.10
N GLU A 270 23.88 17.55 14.35
CA GLU A 270 23.89 17.28 12.90
C GLU A 270 23.67 15.79 12.62
N CYS A 271 22.63 15.47 11.83
CA CYS A 271 22.26 14.09 11.56
C CYS A 271 23.36 13.39 10.76
N ARG A 272 23.89 12.29 11.33
CA ARG A 272 24.83 11.39 10.66
C ARG A 272 24.25 9.97 10.53
N GLY A 273 23.21 9.66 11.29
CA GLY A 273 22.57 8.35 11.37
C GLY A 273 21.10 8.47 11.73
N TYR A 274 20.28 7.55 11.23
CA TYR A 274 18.84 7.66 11.26
C TYR A 274 18.20 6.38 11.82
N LEU A 275 17.26 6.53 12.75
CA LEU A 275 16.29 5.52 13.13
C LEU A 275 14.93 5.92 12.59
N GLY A 276 14.26 5.01 11.89
CA GLY A 276 13.02 5.28 11.18
C GLY A 276 11.95 4.23 11.45
N ALA A 277 10.72 4.67 11.62
CA ALA A 277 9.50 3.86 11.59
C ALA A 277 8.35 4.72 11.05
N HIS A 278 7.28 4.11 10.55
CA HIS A 278 6.06 4.87 10.27
C HIS A 278 5.05 4.67 11.38
N TYR A 279 4.18 5.65 11.56
CA TYR A 279 3.21 5.66 12.65
C TYR A 279 1.76 5.71 12.18
N ASP A 280 1.51 5.96 10.89
CA ASP A 280 0.18 5.84 10.29
C ASP A 280 -0.26 4.37 10.13
N THR A 281 -1.55 4.16 9.87
CA THR A 281 -2.14 2.83 9.65
C THR A 281 -3.10 2.81 8.48
N VAL A 282 -3.33 1.62 7.92
CA VAL A 282 -4.57 1.35 7.17
C VAL A 282 -5.84 1.67 8.00
N PRO A 283 -6.97 2.00 7.35
CA PRO A 283 -8.20 2.41 8.03
C PRO A 283 -9.01 1.30 8.70
N TYR A 284 -8.54 0.05 8.64
CA TYR A 284 -9.31 -1.12 9.07
C TYR A 284 -8.70 -1.85 10.26
N GLY A 285 -7.55 -1.39 10.76
CA GLY A 285 -6.85 -2.04 11.85
C GLY A 285 -6.06 -1.03 12.70
N PRO A 286 -5.95 -1.25 14.02
CA PRO A 286 -5.27 -0.32 14.93
C PRO A 286 -3.73 -0.33 14.78
N GLY A 287 -3.19 -1.18 13.91
CA GLY A 287 -1.78 -1.13 13.51
C GLY A 287 -0.77 -1.41 14.61
N ALA A 288 -1.02 -2.43 15.45
CA ALA A 288 -0.13 -2.77 16.56
C ALA A 288 1.26 -3.23 16.08
N ASN A 289 1.30 -4.22 15.19
CA ASN A 289 2.56 -4.64 14.57
C ASN A 289 2.94 -3.83 13.33
N ASP A 290 1.95 -3.17 12.72
CA ASP A 290 2.11 -2.38 11.49
C ASP A 290 1.48 -0.99 11.70
N ASN A 291 2.20 -0.04 12.29
CA ASN A 291 3.59 -0.16 12.75
C ASN A 291 3.86 0.55 14.10
N ALA A 292 2.92 0.42 15.04
CA ALA A 292 3.12 0.91 16.40
C ALA A 292 4.32 0.23 17.09
N SER A 293 4.59 -1.04 16.80
CA SER A 293 5.75 -1.77 17.34
C SER A 293 7.09 -1.15 16.93
N GLY A 294 7.27 -0.81 15.65
CA GLY A 294 8.46 -0.12 15.16
C GLY A 294 8.57 1.30 15.72
N THR A 295 7.46 2.03 15.78
CA THR A 295 7.41 3.38 16.37
C THR A 295 7.80 3.37 17.85
N ALA A 296 7.26 2.44 18.63
CA ALA A 296 7.62 2.26 20.04
C ALA A 296 9.11 1.91 20.21
N LEU A 297 9.66 1.04 19.34
CA LEU A 297 11.08 0.70 19.38
C LEU A 297 11.97 1.92 19.14
N ILE A 298 11.68 2.75 18.13
CA ILE A 298 12.52 3.92 17.85
C ILE A 298 12.42 4.97 18.97
N ILE A 299 11.27 5.10 19.64
CA ILE A 299 11.12 5.95 20.83
C ILE A 299 11.98 5.41 21.97
N GLU A 300 11.95 4.10 22.22
CA GLU A 300 12.71 3.51 23.32
C GLU A 300 14.22 3.60 23.10
N LEU A 301 14.68 3.37 21.88
CA LEU A 301 16.07 3.57 21.49
C LEU A 301 16.46 5.05 21.57
N ALA A 302 15.56 5.98 21.27
CA ALA A 302 15.82 7.40 21.45
C ALA A 302 16.13 7.74 22.91
N ARG A 303 15.40 7.16 23.87
CA ARG A 303 15.58 7.39 25.31
C ARG A 303 16.88 6.77 25.85
N THR A 304 17.15 5.52 25.48
CA THR A 304 18.24 4.72 26.06
C THR A 304 19.58 4.89 25.33
N HIS A 305 19.56 5.23 24.04
CA HIS A 305 20.74 5.27 23.18
C HIS A 305 20.95 6.62 22.50
N ARG A 306 20.50 7.71 23.14
CA ARG A 306 20.72 9.05 22.62
C ARG A 306 22.22 9.30 22.41
N ALA A 307 22.60 9.56 21.16
CA ALA A 307 23.96 9.86 20.76
C ALA A 307 24.01 11.09 19.87
N GLU A 308 25.09 11.87 19.94
CA GLU A 308 25.27 13.03 19.07
C GLU A 308 25.25 12.60 17.59
N GLY A 309 24.43 13.26 16.80
CA GLY A 309 24.16 13.01 15.40
C GLY A 309 23.22 11.85 15.09
N LEU A 310 22.69 11.15 16.11
CA LEU A 310 21.57 10.24 15.92
C LEU A 310 20.29 11.05 15.74
N CYS A 311 19.58 10.82 14.64
CA CYS A 311 18.28 11.42 14.38
C CYS A 311 17.21 10.33 14.32
N VAL A 312 16.04 10.63 14.87
CA VAL A 312 14.92 9.70 14.97
C VAL A 312 13.76 10.29 14.20
N ILE A 313 13.19 9.52 13.27
CA ILE A 313 12.14 9.97 12.38
C ILE A 313 10.96 9.01 12.45
N ALA A 314 9.79 9.52 12.83
CA ALA A 314 8.54 8.81 12.65
C ALA A 314 7.84 9.36 11.41
N PHE A 315 7.66 8.53 10.38
CA PHE A 315 7.11 8.92 9.10
C PHE A 315 5.59 8.82 9.09
N GLY A 316 4.91 9.86 8.61
CA GLY A 316 3.49 9.80 8.29
C GLY A 316 3.27 9.27 6.88
N ALA A 317 2.02 8.91 6.55
CA ALA A 317 1.62 8.53 5.20
C ALA A 317 2.54 7.46 4.53
N GLU A 318 2.94 6.43 5.25
CA GLU A 318 3.65 5.28 4.68
C GLU A 318 2.69 4.39 3.88
N GLU A 319 1.52 4.13 4.44
CA GLU A 319 0.51 3.19 3.94
C GLU A 319 -0.09 3.63 2.60
N VAL A 320 0.18 4.88 2.24
CA VAL A 320 -0.31 5.53 1.02
C VAL A 320 0.74 5.58 -0.09
N GLY A 321 1.94 5.03 0.15
CA GLY A 321 3.01 4.92 -0.83
C GLY A 321 4.37 5.48 -0.40
N LEU A 322 4.74 5.39 0.88
CA LEU A 322 6.00 5.89 1.44
C LEU A 322 6.16 7.42 1.35
N HIS A 323 5.07 8.17 1.31
CA HIS A 323 5.12 9.60 0.98
C HIS A 323 5.82 10.43 2.06
N GLY A 324 5.72 10.05 3.35
CA GLY A 324 6.47 10.76 4.40
C GLY A 324 7.98 10.60 4.28
N SER A 325 8.48 9.39 4.03
CA SER A 325 9.92 9.17 3.87
C SER A 325 10.46 9.81 2.58
N GLN A 326 9.68 9.80 1.50
CA GLN A 326 10.00 10.55 0.27
C GLN A 326 10.07 12.05 0.52
N ALA A 327 9.05 12.63 1.18
CA ALA A 327 9.03 14.04 1.52
C ALA A 327 10.24 14.44 2.40
N PHE A 328 10.65 13.58 3.32
CA PHE A 328 11.85 13.80 4.11
C PHE A 328 13.13 13.80 3.25
N VAL A 329 13.31 12.80 2.38
CA VAL A 329 14.48 12.74 1.48
C VAL A 329 14.53 13.94 0.52
N ASP A 330 13.37 14.41 0.05
CA ASP A 330 13.31 15.57 -0.85
C ASP A 330 13.63 16.89 -0.12
N ALA A 331 13.24 17.02 1.15
CA ALA A 331 13.47 18.21 1.95
C ALA A 331 14.88 18.27 2.59
N HIS A 332 15.51 17.12 2.80
CA HIS A 332 16.80 17.01 3.47
C HIS A 332 17.82 16.32 2.56
N ASP A 333 18.99 16.93 2.35
CA ASP A 333 20.07 16.34 1.55
C ASP A 333 20.71 15.14 2.28
N VAL A 334 20.03 13.99 2.22
CA VAL A 334 20.46 12.71 2.80
C VAL A 334 21.27 11.90 1.79
N SER A 335 22.41 12.46 1.36
CA SER A 335 23.38 11.81 0.47
C SER A 335 24.60 11.26 1.20
#